data_AF-A0A2A2QPF8-F1
#
_entry.id   AF-A0A2A2QPF8-F1
#
_cell.length_a   1.000
_cell.length_b   1.000
_cell.length_c   1.000
_cell.angle_alpha   90.00
_cell.angle_beta   90.00
_cell.angle_gamma   90.00
#
_symmetry.space_group_name_H-M   'P 1'
#
loop_
_entity.id
_entity.type
_entity.pdbx_description
1 polymer ?
#
loop_
_entity_poly.entity_id
_entity_poly.type
_entity_poly.pdbx_seq_one_letter_code
_entity_poly.pdbx_strand_id
1 'polypeptide(L)'
;MPFVNAEACFALKGGTAINFFVRDFPRLSVDIDLVYLPVEDRPTTLQGIGTALERIAAIVGDFLAGSAQGGVGGIGYMTISYFSQLKTPALFATGLVACVMGFLFVGGVNWLHWRLLHSWHDSMVKKE
;
A
#
# COMPACT_ATOMS: atom_id res chain seq x y z
N MET A 1 -6.09 10.75 0.97
CA MET A 1 -5.41 10.02 2.08
C MET A 1 -6.24 10.12 3.35
N PRO A 2 -7.31 9.33 3.50
CA PRO A 2 -8.30 9.51 4.57
C PRO A 2 -7.72 9.23 5.97
N PHE A 3 -6.85 8.22 6.10
CA PHE A 3 -6.34 7.78 7.41
C PHE A 3 -5.31 8.73 8.02
N VAL A 4 -4.47 9.37 7.19
CA VAL A 4 -3.48 10.34 7.64
C VAL A 4 -4.14 11.65 8.09
N ASN A 5 -5.23 12.05 7.43
CA ASN A 5 -5.97 13.27 7.77
C ASN A 5 -6.69 13.19 9.14
N ALA A 6 -6.82 11.99 9.71
CA ALA A 6 -7.35 11.82 11.06
C ALA A 6 -6.35 12.24 12.14
N GLU A 7 -5.06 12.29 11.82
CA GLU A 7 -3.99 12.66 12.75
C GLU A 7 -3.61 14.13 12.58
N ALA A 8 -4.23 15.00 13.40
CA ALA A 8 -3.98 16.44 13.37
C ALA A 8 -2.52 16.85 13.70
N CYS A 9 -1.72 15.92 14.24
CA CYS A 9 -0.31 16.17 14.52
C CYS A 9 0.59 16.09 13.28
N PHE A 10 0.07 15.66 12.12
CA PHE A 10 0.85 15.57 10.88
C PHE A 10 0.34 16.53 9.80
N ALA A 11 1.27 17.19 9.13
CA ALA A 11 1.03 17.87 7.86
C ALA A 11 1.64 17.09 6.70
N LEU A 12 0.90 16.93 5.61
CA LEU A 12 1.41 16.37 4.36
C LEU A 12 2.33 17.40 3.68
N LYS A 13 3.54 16.99 3.30
CA LYS A 13 4.47 17.85 2.53
C LYS A 13 4.86 17.22 1.19
N GLY A 14 5.81 17.90 0.53
CA GLY A 14 6.55 17.36 -0.59
C GLY A 14 5.74 17.27 -1.88
N GLY A 15 6.21 16.43 -2.79
CA GLY A 15 5.59 16.26 -4.10
C GLY A 15 4.15 15.77 -4.04
N THR A 16 3.84 14.94 -3.04
CA THR A 16 2.50 14.36 -2.83
C THR A 16 1.50 15.45 -2.39
N ALA A 17 1.89 16.38 -1.52
CA ALA A 17 1.02 17.50 -1.14
C ALA A 17 0.69 18.43 -2.31
N ILE A 18 1.69 18.78 -3.14
CA ILE A 18 1.50 19.62 -4.32
C ILE A 18 0.53 18.95 -5.29
N ASN A 19 0.68 17.64 -5.51
CA ASN A 19 -0.17 16.89 -6.42
C ASN A 19 -1.64 16.87 -6.00
N PHE A 20 -1.91 16.74 -4.70
CA PHE A 20 -3.28 16.66 -4.19
C PHE A 20 -3.97 18.01 -4.01
N PHE A 21 -3.23 19.05 -3.61
CA PHE A 21 -3.86 20.32 -3.18
C PHE A 21 -3.63 21.50 -4.13
N VAL A 22 -2.63 21.43 -5.02
CA VAL A 22 -2.25 22.58 -5.85
C VAL A 22 -2.42 22.29 -7.34
N ARG A 23 -1.87 21.16 -7.81
CA ARG A 23 -1.82 20.85 -9.25
C ARG A 23 -1.78 19.37 -9.51
N ASP A 24 -2.71 18.88 -10.31
CA ASP A 24 -2.74 17.49 -10.76
C ASP A 24 -1.61 17.24 -11.78
N PHE A 25 -0.63 16.40 -11.42
CA PHE A 25 0.40 15.93 -12.32
C PHE A 25 0.13 14.46 -12.67
N PRO A 26 0.33 14.03 -13.94
CA PRO A 26 0.16 12.64 -14.37
C PRO A 26 1.34 11.78 -13.92
N ARG A 27 1.55 11.70 -12.60
CA ARG A 27 2.63 10.94 -11.97
C ARG A 27 2.09 10.10 -10.83
N LEU A 28 2.62 8.90 -10.67
CA LEU A 28 2.38 8.06 -9.51
C LEU A 28 3.33 8.48 -8.38
N SER A 29 2.79 8.98 -7.26
CA SER A 29 3.57 9.23 -6.06
C SER A 29 3.35 8.09 -5.08
N VAL A 30 4.39 7.27 -4.87
CA VAL A 30 4.34 6.11 -3.97
C VAL A 30 4.72 6.51 -2.54
N ASP A 31 5.50 7.58 -2.38
CA ASP A 31 5.98 8.06 -1.08
C ASP A 31 5.06 9.11 -0.45
N ILE A 32 4.88 9.04 0.87
CA ILE A 32 4.08 9.99 1.66
C ILE A 32 5.01 10.69 2.66
N ASP A 33 5.30 11.96 2.40
CA ASP A 33 6.06 12.79 3.33
C ASP A 33 5.16 13.46 4.37
N LEU A 34 5.41 13.22 5.66
CA LEU A 34 4.72 13.87 6.77
C LEU A 34 5.66 14.73 7.61
N VAL A 35 5.12 15.82 8.16
CA VAL A 35 5.80 16.71 9.11
C VAL A 35 5.02 16.70 10.42
N TYR A 36 5.71 16.41 11.52
CA TYR A 36 5.15 16.50 12.86
C TYR A 36 5.03 17.99 13.25
N LEU A 37 3.83 18.40 13.68
CA LEU A 37 3.49 19.80 13.93
C LEU A 37 3.79 20.28 15.35
N PRO A 38 3.53 19.49 16.42
CA PRO A 38 3.87 19.92 17.78
C PRO A 38 5.37 20.17 17.94
N VAL A 39 5.70 21.29 18.58
CA VAL A 39 7.09 21.67 18.89
C VAL A 39 7.37 21.31 20.34
N GLU A 40 8.06 20.19 20.53
CA GLU A 40 8.32 19.58 21.83
C GLU A 40 9.79 19.12 21.91
N ASP A 41 10.21 18.62 23.07
CA ASP A 41 11.52 18.00 23.19
C ASP A 41 11.60 16.70 22.35
N ARG A 42 12.83 16.30 22.02
CA ARG A 42 13.07 15.16 21.12
C ARG A 42 12.41 13.85 21.58
N PRO A 43 12.54 13.39 22.85
CA PRO A 43 11.89 12.15 23.26
C PRO A 43 10.36 12.24 23.19
N THR A 44 9.76 13.36 23.62
CA THR A 44 8.30 13.56 23.53
C THR A 44 7.82 13.54 22.07
N THR A 45 8.54 14.24 21.19
CA THR A 45 8.28 14.27 19.73
C THR A 45 8.30 12.85 19.14
N LEU A 46 9.34 12.06 19.44
CA LEU A 46 9.47 10.70 18.90
C LEU A 46 8.37 9.78 19.39
N GLN A 47 7.98 9.91 20.66
CA GLN A 47 6.86 9.17 21.22
C GLN A 47 5.54 9.57 20.53
N GLY A 48 5.29 10.87 20.38
CA GLY A 48 4.09 11.39 19.71
C GLY A 48 3.97 10.92 18.26
N ILE A 49 5.07 10.93 17.51
CA ILE A 49 5.14 10.37 16.16
C ILE A 49 4.80 8.88 16.17
N GLY A 50 5.44 8.11 17.06
CA GLY A 50 5.22 6.67 17.18
C GLY A 50 3.76 6.32 17.45
N THR A 51 3.16 6.93 18.47
CA THR A 51 1.76 6.66 18.83
C THR A 51 0.77 7.07 17.72
N ALA A 52 1.04 8.16 17.00
CA ALA A 52 0.20 8.55 15.88
C ALA A 52 0.31 7.58 14.69
N LEU A 53 1.53 7.10 14.39
CA LEU A 53 1.74 6.07 13.36
C LEU A 53 1.11 4.72 13.75
N GLU A 54 1.14 4.35 15.03
CA GLU A 54 0.46 3.15 15.55
C GLU A 54 -1.06 3.21 15.33
N ARG A 55 -1.69 4.36 15.60
CA ARG A 55 -3.13 4.54 15.32
C ARG A 55 -3.46 4.43 13.83
N ILE A 56 -2.66 5.07 12.97
CA ILE A 56 -2.81 4.93 11.51
C ILE A 56 -2.67 3.47 11.10
N ALA A 57 -1.65 2.77 11.61
CA ALA A 57 -1.40 1.36 11.31
C ALA A 57 -2.56 0.47 11.75
N ALA A 58 -3.15 0.72 12.93
CA ALA A 58 -4.32 -0.01 13.42
C ALA A 58 -5.53 0.17 12.49
N ILE A 59 -5.85 1.41 12.11
CA ILE A 59 -6.98 1.71 11.22
C ILE A 59 -6.77 1.10 9.83
N VAL A 60 -5.56 1.20 9.29
CA VAL A 60 -5.22 0.57 8.01
C VAL A 60 -5.29 -0.95 8.11
N GLY A 61 -4.80 -1.53 9.21
CA GLY A 61 -4.90 -2.96 9.51
C GLY A 61 -6.35 -3.43 9.55
N ASP A 62 -7.21 -2.72 10.26
CA ASP A 62 -8.64 -3.00 10.35
C ASP A 62 -9.36 -2.81 9.01
N PHE A 63 -9.01 -1.79 8.23
CA PHE A 63 -9.57 -1.61 6.89
C PHE A 63 -9.17 -2.75 5.95
N LEU A 64 -7.90 -3.17 5.98
CA LEU A 64 -7.41 -4.27 5.17
C LEU A 64 -8.00 -5.62 5.63
N ALA A 65 -8.14 -5.83 6.94
CA ALA A 65 -8.79 -7.01 7.49
C ALA A 65 -10.31 -7.03 7.25
N GLY A 66 -10.96 -5.86 7.34
CA GLY A 66 -12.40 -5.65 7.23
C GLY A 66 -12.91 -5.48 5.80
N SER A 67 -12.03 -5.24 4.82
CA SER A 67 -12.36 -5.33 3.38
C SER A 67 -12.79 -6.74 2.95
N ALA A 68 -12.67 -7.73 3.84
CA ALA A 68 -13.24 -9.05 3.71
C ALA A 68 -14.76 -9.06 3.91
N GLN A 69 -15.49 -9.23 2.80
CA GLN A 69 -16.88 -9.68 2.86
C GLN A 69 -16.98 -11.05 3.58
N GLY A 70 -17.76 -11.14 4.66
CA GLY A 70 -18.10 -12.42 5.32
C GLY A 70 -17.21 -12.84 6.49
N GLY A 71 -16.40 -11.95 7.08
CA GLY A 71 -15.65 -12.23 8.31
C GLY A 71 -14.36 -13.06 8.13
N VAL A 72 -13.95 -13.31 6.88
CA VAL A 72 -12.69 -13.98 6.55
C VAL A 72 -11.71 -12.96 5.99
N GLY A 73 -10.91 -12.34 6.85
CA GLY A 73 -9.86 -11.38 6.45
C GLY A 73 -9.03 -11.88 5.26
N GLY A 74 -8.54 -10.97 4.42
CA GLY A 74 -7.76 -11.33 3.22
C GLY A 74 -6.54 -12.22 3.51
N ILE A 75 -5.89 -12.74 2.46
CA ILE A 75 -4.82 -13.74 2.60
C ILE A 75 -3.71 -13.31 3.59
N GLY A 76 -3.36 -12.02 3.64
CA GLY A 76 -2.41 -11.50 4.63
C GLY A 76 -2.88 -11.62 6.09
N TYR A 77 -4.17 -11.39 6.36
CA TYR A 77 -4.76 -11.56 7.69
C TYR A 77 -4.77 -13.04 8.10
N MET A 78 -5.09 -13.94 7.16
CA MET A 78 -5.03 -15.40 7.42
C MET A 78 -3.61 -15.85 7.79
N THR A 79 -2.58 -15.33 7.13
CA THR A 79 -1.17 -15.61 7.46
C THR A 79 -0.85 -15.22 8.91
N ILE A 80 -1.24 -14.01 9.33
CA ILE A 80 -1.00 -13.53 10.70
C ILE A 80 -1.79 -14.35 11.73
N SER A 81 -3.04 -14.69 11.42
CA SER A 81 -3.91 -15.51 12.27
C SER A 81 -3.41 -16.95 12.43
N TYR A 82 -2.88 -17.56 11.37
CA TYR A 82 -2.27 -18.89 11.47
C TYR A 82 -0.93 -18.87 12.18
N PHE A 83 -0.16 -17.79 12.05
CA PHE A 83 1.07 -17.59 12.82
C PHE A 83 0.78 -17.51 14.32
N SER A 84 -0.21 -16.71 14.74
CA SER A 84 -0.58 -16.57 16.16
C SER A 84 -1.13 -17.86 16.76
N GLN A 85 -1.76 -18.71 15.95
CA GLN A 85 -2.25 -20.04 16.35
C GLN A 85 -1.20 -21.16 16.22
N LEU A 86 0.05 -20.83 15.83
CA LEU A 86 1.12 -21.80 15.56
C LEU A 86 0.72 -22.90 14.56
N LYS A 87 -0.19 -22.60 13.63
CA LYS A 87 -0.68 -23.51 12.59
C LYS A 87 0.28 -23.49 11.39
N THR A 88 1.47 -24.07 11.59
CA THR A 88 2.57 -24.09 10.61
C THR A 88 2.15 -24.53 9.19
N PRO A 89 1.36 -25.60 8.98
CA PRO A 89 0.95 -26.01 7.63
C PRO A 89 0.08 -24.96 6.92
N ALA A 90 -0.86 -24.35 7.64
CA ALA A 90 -1.76 -23.33 7.09
C ALA A 90 -1.02 -22.01 6.83
N LEU A 91 -0.02 -21.69 7.65
CA LEU A 91 0.88 -20.56 7.44
C LEU A 91 1.67 -20.70 6.12
N PHE A 92 2.26 -21.87 5.85
CA PHE A 92 2.96 -22.09 4.59
C PHE A 92 2.02 -22.13 3.39
N ALA A 93 0.81 -22.71 3.54
CA ALA A 93 -0.19 -22.72 2.48
C ALA A 93 -0.62 -21.30 2.08
N THR A 94 -0.89 -20.42 3.05
CA THR A 94 -1.23 -19.01 2.79
C THR A 94 -0.07 -18.26 2.12
N GLY A 95 1.17 -18.51 2.54
CA GLY A 95 2.36 -17.97 1.87
C GLY A 95 2.48 -18.41 0.41
N LEU A 96 2.29 -19.71 0.13
CA LEU A 96 2.35 -20.25 -1.24
C LEU A 96 1.24 -19.65 -2.13
N VAL A 97 0.01 -19.58 -1.61
CA VAL A 97 -1.12 -18.98 -2.33
C VAL A 97 -0.85 -17.51 -2.64
N ALA A 98 -0.29 -16.75 -1.69
CA ALA A 98 0.10 -15.35 -1.91
C ALA A 98 1.12 -15.21 -3.06
N CYS A 99 2.14 -16.07 -3.09
CA CYS A 99 3.13 -16.09 -4.16
C CYS A 99 2.51 -16.41 -5.53
N VAL A 100 1.74 -17.49 -5.62
CA VAL A 100 1.10 -17.92 -6.88
C VAL A 100 0.17 -16.84 -7.41
N MET A 101 -0.66 -16.27 -6.55
CA MET A 101 -1.56 -15.17 -6.92
C MET A 101 -0.79 -13.94 -7.40
N GLY A 102 0.35 -13.60 -6.77
CA GLY A 102 1.23 -12.53 -7.21
C GLY A 102 1.79 -12.75 -8.62
N PHE A 103 2.32 -13.95 -8.90
CA PHE A 103 2.82 -14.29 -10.25
C PHE A 103 1.71 -14.27 -11.31
N LEU A 104 0.53 -14.82 -10.99
CA LEU A 104 -0.61 -14.79 -11.92
C LEU A 104 -1.08 -13.36 -12.21
N PHE A 105 -1.13 -12.50 -11.20
CA PHE A 105 -1.51 -11.10 -11.36
C PHE A 105 -0.50 -10.35 -12.23
N VAL A 106 0.79 -10.38 -11.87
CA VAL A 106 1.85 -9.70 -12.63
C VAL A 106 1.95 -10.25 -14.06
N GLY A 107 1.88 -11.57 -14.22
CA GLY A 107 1.85 -12.21 -15.53
C GLY A 107 0.64 -11.78 -16.36
N GLY A 108 -0.54 -11.69 -15.74
CA GLY A 108 -1.77 -11.21 -16.38
C GLY A 108 -1.70 -9.74 -16.79
N VAL A 109 -1.17 -8.86 -15.92
CA VAL A 109 -0.93 -7.44 -16.23
C VAL A 109 0.07 -7.31 -17.38
N ASN A 110 1.17 -8.07 -17.36
CA ASN A 110 2.17 -8.04 -18.42
C ASN A 110 1.61 -8.59 -19.75
N TRP A 111 0.80 -9.64 -19.70
CA TRP A 111 0.10 -10.17 -20.88
C TRP A 111 -0.92 -9.17 -21.42
N LEU A 112 -1.65 -8.46 -20.56
CA LEU A 112 -2.62 -7.44 -20.96
C LEU A 112 -1.92 -6.21 -21.54
N HIS A 113 -0.84 -5.75 -20.89
CA HIS A 113 0.05 -4.71 -21.38
C HIS A 113 0.56 -5.06 -22.78
N TRP A 114 1.09 -6.27 -22.97
CA TRP A 114 1.47 -6.78 -24.29
C TRP A 114 0.27 -6.77 -25.22
N ARG A 115 -0.86 -7.41 -24.90
CA ARG A 115 -2.01 -7.51 -25.80
C ARG A 115 -2.57 -6.16 -26.25
N LEU A 116 -2.61 -5.16 -25.36
CA LEU A 116 -3.18 -3.84 -25.65
C LEU A 116 -2.19 -2.89 -26.32
N LEU A 117 -0.90 -2.96 -25.97
CA LEU A 117 0.12 -2.02 -26.44
C LEU A 117 1.10 -2.62 -27.47
N HIS A 118 1.02 -3.93 -27.74
CA HIS A 118 1.83 -4.57 -28.78
C HIS A 118 1.54 -4.02 -30.18
N SER A 119 0.30 -3.58 -30.44
CA SER A 119 -0.08 -2.93 -31.70
C SER A 119 0.34 -1.45 -31.79
N TRP A 120 0.75 -0.84 -30.67
CA TRP A 120 1.14 0.57 -30.57
C TRP A 120 2.66 0.80 -30.62
N HIS A 121 3.48 -0.26 -30.63
CA HIS A 121 4.91 -0.13 -30.83
C HIS A 121 5.26 -0.06 -32.32
N ASP A 122 5.61 1.15 -32.77
CA ASP A 122 6.08 1.51 -34.12
C ASP A 122 7.45 0.90 -34.51
N SER A 123 7.89 -0.22 -33.92
CA SER A 123 9.05 -0.98 -34.44
C SER A 123 8.78 -1.68 -35.79
N MET A 124 7.59 -1.46 -36.38
CA MET A 124 7.24 -1.78 -37.76
C MET A 124 7.53 -0.64 -38.75
N VAL A 125 8.42 0.31 -38.43
CA VAL A 125 9.13 1.02 -39.52
C VAL A 125 10.15 0.03 -40.10
N LYS A 126 9.71 -0.74 -41.10
CA LYS A 126 10.60 -1.40 -42.05
C LYS A 126 11.57 -0.32 -42.55
N LYS A 127 12.85 -0.42 -42.19
CA LYS A 127 13.90 0.32 -42.88
C LYS A 127 13.89 -0.19 -44.32
N GLU A 128 13.39 0.63 -45.24
CA GLU A 128 13.71 0.52 -46.67
C GLU A 128 15.22 0.66 -46.88
#